data_AF-A0A842UH22-F1
#
_entry.id   AF-A0A842UH22-F1
#
_cell.length_a   1.000
_cell.length_b   1.000
_cell.length_c   1.000
_cell.angle_alpha   90.00
_cell.angle_beta   90.00
_cell.angle_gamma   90.00
#
_symmetry.space_group_name_H-M   'P 1'
#
loop_
_entity.id
_entity.type
_entity.pdbx_description
1 polymer ?
#
loop_
_entity_poly.entity_id
_entity_poly.type
_entity_poly.pdbx_seq_one_letter_code
_entity_poly.pdbx_strand_id
1 'polypeptide(L)'
;MFYGAGAIFLIVFNASIFASFILLIFRYVGETVGSFSAVALLFFIHMIPEVGGFLLAAIAGGVLSYAFYREKFMGKPFKNVARDSLILLLIAVGLVILGAFLEVFVTKNLVYSLL
;
A
#
# COMPACT_ATOMS: atom_id res chain seq x y z
N MET A 1 -18.07 16.13 -2.45
CA MET A 1 -17.09 15.81 -3.52
C MET A 1 -15.78 15.23 -3.00
N PHE A 2 -15.47 15.31 -1.69
CA PHE A 2 -14.24 14.75 -1.11
C PHE A 2 -14.45 13.39 -0.42
N TYR A 3 -15.03 12.41 -1.11
CA TYR A 3 -15.03 11.03 -0.61
C TYR A 3 -13.67 10.40 -0.93
N GLY A 4 -12.87 10.05 0.08
CA GLY A 4 -11.54 9.45 -0.12
C GLY A 4 -10.35 10.41 -0.16
N ALA A 5 -10.54 11.71 0.04
CA ALA A 5 -9.43 12.68 0.07
C ALA A 5 -8.41 12.38 1.19
N GLY A 6 -8.89 11.93 2.36
CA GLY A 6 -8.03 11.49 3.45
C GLY A 6 -7.22 10.23 3.11
N ALA A 7 -7.76 9.34 2.27
CA ALA A 7 -7.04 8.14 1.86
C ALA A 7 -5.87 8.46 0.92
N ILE A 8 -6.06 9.41 0.00
CA ILE A 8 -4.98 9.90 -0.88
C ILE A 8 -3.86 10.53 -0.04
N PHE A 9 -4.21 11.33 0.96
CA PHE A 9 -3.22 11.89 1.90
C PHE A 9 -2.39 10.80 2.58
N LEU A 10 -3.03 9.74 3.08
CA LEU A 10 -2.33 8.62 3.73
C LEU A 10 -1.41 7.87 2.76
N ILE A 11 -1.84 7.63 1.52
CA ILE A 11 -1.02 6.96 0.50
C ILE A 11 0.21 7.81 0.16
N VAL A 12 0.04 9.11 -0.05
CA VAL A 12 1.14 10.03 -0.38
C VAL A 12 2.09 10.18 0.81
N PHE A 13 1.55 10.24 2.04
CA PHE A 13 2.36 10.28 3.26
C PHE A 13 3.21 9.02 3.40
N ASN A 14 2.64 7.84 3.14
CA ASN A 14 3.39 6.59 3.22
C ASN A 14 4.45 6.49 2.10
N ALA A 15 4.12 6.96 0.89
CA ALA A 15 5.07 7.03 -0.22
C ALA A 15 6.31 7.91 0.07
N SER A 16 6.16 9.00 0.83
CA SER A 16 7.29 9.87 1.19
C SER A 16 8.26 9.20 2.19
N ILE A 17 7.73 8.37 3.09
CA ILE A 17 8.53 7.55 4.01
C ILE A 17 9.35 6.52 3.21
N PHE A 18 8.73 5.81 2.25
CA PHE A 18 9.44 4.86 1.39
C PHE A 18 10.55 5.51 0.58
N ALA A 19 10.28 6.68 -0.03
CA ALA A 19 11.29 7.42 -0.79
C ALA A 19 12.49 7.82 0.07
N SER A 20 12.24 8.25 1.31
CA SER A 20 13.28 8.60 2.28
C SER A 20 14.13 7.38 2.66
N PHE A 21 13.49 6.22 2.83
CA PHE A 21 14.18 4.98 3.19
C PHE A 21 15.07 4.45 2.07
N ILE A 22 14.59 4.47 0.82
CA ILE A 22 15.39 4.09 -0.36
C ILE A 22 16.63 4.99 -0.49
N LEU A 23 16.47 6.31 -0.28
CA LEU A 23 17.58 7.26 -0.34
C LEU A 23 18.61 7.01 0.77
N LEU A 24 18.16 6.64 1.98
CA LEU A 24 19.04 6.30 3.09
C LEU A 24 19.86 5.05 2.78
N ILE A 25 19.21 3.95 2.38
CA ILE A 25 19.86 2.69 2.01
C ILE A 25 20.88 2.93 0.90
N PHE A 26 20.52 3.74 -0.10
CA PHE A 26 21.44 4.11 -1.17
C PHE A 26 22.72 4.77 -0.65
N ARG A 27 22.63 5.71 0.30
CA ARG A 27 23.83 6.35 0.88
C ARG A 27 24.74 5.38 1.62
N TYR A 28 24.20 4.33 2.23
CA TYR A 28 24.98 3.34 2.98
C TYR A 28 25.56 2.23 2.11
N VAL A 29 24.85 1.81 1.06
CA VAL A 29 25.26 0.72 0.15
C VAL A 29 26.04 1.24 -1.08
N GLY A 30 25.98 2.55 -1.35
CA GLY A 30 26.30 3.16 -2.64
C GLY A 30 27.72 3.72 -2.80
N GLU A 31 28.74 2.87 -2.80
CA GLU A 31 29.98 3.16 -3.57
C GLU A 31 29.98 2.49 -4.96
N THR A 32 29.17 1.43 -5.17
CA THR A 32 29.15 0.69 -6.44
C THR A 32 27.89 1.02 -7.25
N VAL A 33 28.04 1.85 -8.28
CA VAL A 33 26.97 2.41 -9.14
C VAL A 33 26.09 1.32 -9.81
N GLY A 34 26.58 0.08 -9.95
CA GLY A 34 25.80 -1.06 -10.47
C GLY A 34 24.74 -1.62 -9.51
N SER A 35 24.81 -1.30 -8.22
CA SER A 35 23.95 -1.89 -7.19
C SER A 35 22.63 -1.14 -6.97
N PHE A 36 22.50 0.10 -7.46
CA PHE A 36 21.31 0.93 -7.21
C PHE A 36 20.04 0.35 -7.84
N SER A 37 20.08 0.01 -9.13
CA SER A 37 18.94 -0.56 -9.82
C SER A 37 18.53 -1.90 -9.22
N ALA A 38 19.51 -2.72 -8.82
CA ALA A 38 19.27 -3.99 -8.15
C ALA A 38 18.55 -3.79 -6.80
N VAL A 39 19.06 -2.92 -5.93
CA VAL A 39 18.45 -2.63 -4.62
C VAL A 39 17.05 -2.03 -4.77
N ALA A 40 16.86 -1.11 -5.72
CA ALA A 40 15.55 -0.52 -5.98
C ALA A 40 14.54 -1.59 -6.48
N LEU A 41 14.94 -2.48 -7.40
CA LEU A 41 14.10 -3.58 -7.88
C LEU A 41 13.70 -4.55 -6.76
N LEU A 42 14.60 -4.82 -5.83
CA LEU A 42 14.33 -5.63 -4.65
C LEU A 42 13.34 -4.96 -3.68
N PHE A 43 13.38 -3.64 -3.57
CA PHE A 43 12.38 -2.89 -2.79
C PHE A 43 11.01 -2.91 -3.44
N PHE A 44 10.93 -2.87 -4.78
CA PHE A 44 9.65 -2.92 -5.47
C PHE A 44 8.87 -4.23 -5.24
N ILE A 45 9.54 -5.34 -4.89
CA ILE A 45 8.89 -6.64 -4.65
C ILE A 45 7.86 -6.58 -3.51
N HIS A 46 8.13 -5.88 -2.40
CA HIS A 46 7.17 -5.71 -1.31
C HIS A 46 6.37 -4.40 -1.42
N MET A 47 6.99 -3.35 -1.96
CA MET A 47 6.33 -2.04 -2.11
C MET A 47 5.12 -2.10 -3.06
N ILE A 48 5.20 -2.88 -4.16
CA ILE A 48 4.08 -3.03 -5.10
C ILE A 48 2.84 -3.63 -4.41
N PRO A 49 2.91 -4.80 -3.73
CA PRO A 49 1.76 -5.35 -3.04
C PRO A 49 1.23 -4.43 -1.92
N GLU A 50 2.09 -3.75 -1.16
CA GLU A 50 1.65 -2.80 -0.12
C GLU A 50 0.91 -1.60 -0.69
N VAL A 51 1.48 -0.92 -1.69
CA VAL A 51 0.83 0.23 -2.34
C VAL A 51 -0.47 -0.19 -3.02
N GLY A 52 -0.49 -1.38 -3.64
CA GLY A 52 -1.71 -1.97 -4.20
C GLY A 52 -2.77 -2.19 -3.12
N GLY A 53 -2.39 -2.70 -1.95
CA GLY A 53 -3.25 -2.84 -0.79
C GLY A 53 -3.82 -1.50 -0.31
N PHE A 54 -2.97 -0.46 -0.15
CA PHE A 54 -3.42 0.86 0.29
C PHE A 54 -4.40 1.50 -0.71
N LEU A 55 -4.16 1.35 -2.02
CA LEU A 55 -5.07 1.82 -3.06
C LEU A 55 -6.42 1.12 -2.99
N LEU A 56 -6.44 -0.21 -2.83
CA LEU A 56 -7.69 -0.96 -2.70
C LEU A 56 -8.47 -0.60 -1.42
N ALA A 57 -7.77 -0.39 -0.30
CA ALA A 57 -8.39 0.08 0.93
C ALA A 57 -9.00 1.48 0.77
N ALA A 58 -8.30 2.37 0.05
CA ALA A 58 -8.80 3.71 -0.27
C ALA A 58 -10.07 3.65 -1.14
N ILE A 59 -10.08 2.78 -2.16
CA ILE A 59 -11.24 2.56 -3.04
C ILE A 59 -12.41 2.00 -2.23
N ALA A 60 -12.18 0.97 -1.40
CA ALA A 60 -13.20 0.38 -0.55
C ALA A 60 -13.84 1.42 0.40
N GLY A 61 -13.02 2.25 1.06
CA GLY A 61 -13.50 3.32 1.94
C GLY A 61 -14.24 4.42 1.19
N GLY A 62 -13.78 4.79 0.00
CA GLY A 62 -14.42 5.79 -0.86
C GLY A 62 -15.79 5.35 -1.38
N VAL A 63 -15.88 4.11 -1.88
CA VAL A 63 -17.13 3.51 -2.37
C VAL A 63 -18.14 3.35 -1.24
N LEU A 64 -17.70 2.89 -0.06
CA LEU A 64 -18.57 2.78 1.12
C LEU A 64 -19.11 4.14 1.57
N SER A 65 -18.24 5.16 1.63
CA SER A 65 -18.63 6.54 1.99
C SER A 65 -19.66 7.12 1.03
N TYR A 66 -19.48 6.85 -0.27
CA TYR A 66 -20.42 7.27 -1.30
C TYR A 66 -21.77 6.54 -1.19
N ALA A 67 -21.76 5.23 -0.94
CA ALA A 67 -22.97 4.44 -0.73
C ALA A 67 -23.74 4.92 0.49
N PHE A 68 -23.05 5.31 1.56
CA PHE A 68 -23.67 5.86 2.78
C PHE A 68 -24.43 7.17 2.51
N TYR A 69 -23.91 8.02 1.64
CA TYR A 69 -24.56 9.30 1.30
C TYR A 69 -25.72 9.15 0.30
N ARG A 70 -25.59 8.22 -0.67
CA ARG A 70 -26.51 8.13 -1.81
C ARG A 70 -27.64 7.12 -1.63
N GLU A 71 -27.39 6.02 -0.93
CA GLU A 71 -28.38 4.96 -0.76
C GLU A 71 -29.21 5.14 0.51
N LYS A 72 -30.46 4.63 0.50
CA LYS A 72 -31.24 4.55 1.75
C LYS A 72 -30.48 3.67 2.74
N PHE A 73 -30.23 4.23 3.92
CA PHE A 73 -29.58 3.52 5.02
C PHE A 73 -30.26 2.16 5.25
N MET A 74 -29.48 1.08 5.25
CA MET A 74 -29.94 -0.31 5.36
C MET A 74 -30.85 -0.84 4.23
N GLY A 75 -30.95 -0.14 3.10
CA GLY A 75 -31.58 -0.68 1.89
C GLY A 75 -30.82 -1.90 1.35
N LYS A 76 -31.53 -2.78 0.62
CA LYS A 76 -30.90 -3.86 -0.18
C LYS A 76 -29.69 -3.39 -1.01
N PRO A 77 -29.76 -2.27 -1.77
CA PRO A 77 -28.61 -1.78 -2.54
C PRO A 77 -27.44 -1.33 -1.66
N PHE A 78 -27.67 -0.63 -0.54
CA PHE A 78 -26.62 -0.27 0.42
C PHE A 78 -25.90 -1.51 0.96
N LYS A 79 -26.64 -2.56 1.34
CA LYS A 79 -26.06 -3.79 1.89
C LYS A 79 -25.17 -4.52 0.88
N ASN A 80 -25.54 -4.49 -0.40
CA ASN A 80 -24.72 -5.08 -1.46
C ASN A 80 -23.39 -4.32 -1.60
N VAL A 81 -23.44 -2.99 -1.73
CA VAL A 81 -22.22 -2.17 -1.87
C VAL A 81 -21.34 -2.25 -0.62
N ALA A 82 -21.94 -2.28 0.58
CA ALA A 82 -21.21 -2.44 1.82
C ALA A 82 -20.50 -3.80 1.90
N ARG A 83 -21.15 -4.88 1.45
CA ARG A 83 -20.54 -6.21 1.39
C ARG A 83 -19.38 -6.25 0.39
N ASP A 84 -19.55 -5.67 -0.79
CA ASP A 84 -18.51 -5.65 -1.81
C ASP A 84 -17.31 -4.80 -1.37
N SER A 85 -17.57 -3.66 -0.71
CA SER A 85 -16.53 -2.81 -0.11
C SER A 85 -15.77 -3.54 0.99
N LEU A 86 -16.45 -4.34 1.82
CA LEU A 86 -15.79 -5.18 2.84
C LEU A 86 -14.91 -6.27 2.20
N ILE A 87 -15.36 -6.91 1.13
CA ILE A 87 -14.54 -7.90 0.41
C ILE A 87 -13.29 -7.24 -0.18
N LEU A 88 -13.43 -6.06 -0.79
CA LEU A 88 -12.30 -5.29 -1.29
C LEU A 88 -11.33 -4.90 -0.18
N LEU A 89 -11.84 -4.53 1.00
CA LEU A 89 -11.00 -4.23 2.17
C LEU A 89 -10.24 -5.46 2.65
N LEU A 90 -10.86 -6.64 2.67
CA LEU A 90 -10.17 -7.89 3.03
C LEU A 90 -9.04 -8.23 2.04
N ILE A 91 -9.29 -8.03 0.75
CA ILE A 91 -8.26 -8.22 -0.29
C ILE A 91 -7.10 -7.22 -0.08
N ALA A 92 -7.43 -5.96 0.22
CA ALA A 92 -6.44 -4.93 0.52
C ALA A 92 -5.55 -5.30 1.71
N VAL A 93 -6.16 -5.77 2.81
CA VAL A 93 -5.42 -6.24 3.99
C VAL A 93 -4.53 -7.43 3.64
N GLY A 94 -5.03 -8.39 2.84
CA GLY A 94 -4.23 -9.52 2.38
C GLY A 94 -2.98 -9.10 1.60
N LEU A 95 -3.12 -8.11 0.70
CA LEU A 95 -2.00 -7.55 -0.06
C LEU A 95 -0.95 -6.87 0.84
N VAL A 96 -1.38 -6.10 1.84
CA VAL A 96 -0.46 -5.46 2.79
C VAL A 96 0.28 -6.51 3.62
N ILE A 97 -0.40 -7.55 4.09
CA ILE A 97 0.23 -8.65 4.84
C ILE A 97 1.26 -9.38 3.96
N LEU A 98 0.94 -9.63 2.69
CA LEU A 98 1.88 -10.25 1.75
C LEU A 98 3.12 -9.36 1.53
N GLY A 99 2.94 -8.06 1.35
CA GLY A 99 4.06 -7.14 1.22
C GLY A 99 4.92 -7.07 2.49
N ALA A 100 4.31 -6.97 3.68
CA ALA A 100 5.04 -7.02 4.94
C ALA A 100 5.83 -8.34 5.12
N PHE A 101 5.28 -9.46 4.66
CA PHE A 101 6.00 -10.73 4.64
C PHE A 101 7.22 -10.68 3.70
N LEU A 102 7.04 -10.16 2.48
CA LEU A 102 8.14 -9.99 1.52
C LEU A 102 9.23 -9.05 2.05
N GLU A 103 8.85 -7.99 2.77
CA GLU A 103 9.79 -7.06 3.41
C GLU A 103 10.68 -7.80 4.43
N VAL A 104 10.07 -8.54 5.36
CA VAL A 104 10.79 -9.22 6.44
C VAL A 104 11.68 -10.34 5.93
N PHE A 105 11.20 -11.15 4.98
CA PHE A 105 11.92 -12.34 4.52
C PHE A 105 12.90 -12.07 3.38
N VAL A 106 12.59 -11.15 2.47
CA VAL A 106 13.41 -10.91 1.27
C VAL A 106 14.24 -9.64 1.45
N THR A 107 13.59 -8.51 1.66
CA THR A 107 14.28 -7.21 1.64
C THR A 107 15.18 -7.03 2.86
N LYS A 108 14.69 -7.31 4.07
CA LYS A 108 15.47 -7.13 5.30
C LYS A 108 16.71 -8.04 5.33
N ASN A 109 16.56 -9.32 5.03
CA ASN A 109 17.66 -10.28 5.04
C ASN A 109 18.75 -9.92 4.02
N LEU A 110 18.36 -9.42 2.85
CA LEU A 110 19.32 -9.05 1.81
C LEU A 110 20.04 -7.74 2.12
N VAL A 111 19.34 -6.74 2.68
CA VAL A 111 19.97 -5.49 3.14
C VAL A 111 20.97 -5.78 4.26
N TYR A 112 20.64 -6.63 5.23
CA TYR A 112 21.57 -7.05 6.29
C TYR A 112 22.81 -7.76 5.76
N SER A 113 22.74 -8.42 4.60
CA SER A 113 23.88 -9.08 3.97
C SER A 113 24.76 -8.12 3.15
N LEU A 114 24.29 -6.90 2.87
CA LEU A 114 24.98 -5.88 2.08
C LEU A 114 25.58 -4.75 2.93
N LEU A 115 25.27 -4.73 4.24
CA LEU A 115 25.73 -3.79 5.25
C LEU A 115 26.89 -4.40 6.06
#